data_AF-A0A7W1BDP6-F1
#
_entry.id   AF-A0A7W1BDP6-F1
#
_cell.length_a   1.000
_cell.length_b   1.000
_cell.length_c   1.000
_cell.angle_alpha   90.00
_cell.angle_beta   90.00
_cell.angle_gamma   90.00
#
_symmetry.space_group_name_H-M   'P 1'
#
loop_
_entity.id
_entity.type
_entity.pdbx_description
1 polymer ?
#
loop_
_entity_poly.entity_id
_entity_poly.type
_entity_poly.pdbx_seq_one_letter_code
_entity_poly.pdbx_strand_id
1 'polypeptide(L)'
;MEDYDALSVEQNHRLGVEHFNAGRFFPAHEAWETCWKQMKGTDEAEFFKGLSQLGAGYVHLGRGNPHGAMTLMRRGAGRIARYGREHRGVRALELAEIAGAHAERIEGATAADSKASIDAPKI
;
A
#
# COMPACT_ATOMS: atom_id res chain seq x y z
N MET A 1 1.16 -0.15 -20.74
CA MET A 1 1.45 0.23 -19.34
C MET A 1 1.14 1.71 -19.24
N GLU A 2 0.39 2.14 -18.23
CA GLU A 2 0.05 3.56 -18.08
C GLU A 2 1.33 4.38 -17.92
N ASP A 3 1.40 5.54 -18.59
CA ASP A 3 2.54 6.44 -18.50
C ASP A 3 2.36 7.37 -17.30
N TYR A 4 2.64 6.86 -16.10
CA TYR A 4 2.45 7.60 -14.84
C TYR A 4 3.33 8.85 -14.75
N ASP A 5 4.49 8.87 -15.43
CA ASP A 5 5.42 10.00 -15.38
C ASP A 5 4.87 11.24 -16.11
N ALA A 6 3.92 11.05 -17.04
CA ALA A 6 3.21 12.12 -17.73
C ALA A 6 2.03 12.71 -16.92
N LEU A 7 1.70 12.14 -15.76
CA LEU A 7 0.52 12.49 -14.96
C LEU A 7 0.88 13.34 -13.73
N SER A 8 -0.06 14.15 -13.27
CA SER A 8 0.07 14.88 -12.00
C SER A 8 0.00 13.94 -10.79
N VAL A 9 0.43 14.44 -9.63
CA VAL A 9 0.34 13.70 -8.36
C VAL A 9 -1.11 13.33 -8.04
N GLU A 10 -2.07 14.23 -8.28
CA GLU A 10 -3.50 14.00 -8.05
C GLU A 10 -4.07 12.91 -8.98
N GLN A 11 -3.66 12.93 -10.26
CA GLN A 11 -4.08 11.94 -11.24
C GLN A 11 -3.54 10.55 -10.89
N ASN A 12 -2.24 10.47 -10.60
CA ASN A 12 -1.58 9.24 -10.17
C ASN A 12 -2.16 8.72 -8.84
N HIS A 13 -2.46 9.60 -7.89
CA HIS A 13 -3.04 9.20 -6.62
C HIS A 13 -4.42 8.55 -6.80
N ARG A 14 -5.28 9.17 -7.61
CA ARG A 14 -6.60 8.63 -7.95
C ARG A 14 -6.51 7.28 -8.66
N LEU A 15 -5.63 7.15 -9.66
CA LEU A 15 -5.38 5.87 -10.34
C LEU A 15 -4.88 4.80 -9.36
N GLY A 16 -3.99 5.16 -8.45
CA GLY A 16 -3.52 4.26 -7.40
C GLY A 16 -4.65 3.72 -6.54
N VAL A 17 -5.57 4.59 -6.10
CA VAL A 17 -6.78 4.19 -5.34
C VAL A 17 -7.68 3.28 -6.17
N GLU A 18 -7.99 3.64 -7.41
CA GLU A 18 -8.82 2.83 -8.31
C GLU A 18 -8.22 1.44 -8.56
N HIS A 19 -6.92 1.38 -8.83
CA HIS A 19 -6.20 0.13 -9.04
C HIS A 19 -6.18 -0.74 -7.78
N PHE A 20 -5.91 -0.15 -6.62
CA PHE A 20 -5.91 -0.87 -5.35
C PHE A 20 -7.29 -1.46 -5.05
N ASN A 21 -8.34 -0.66 -5.19
CA ASN A 21 -9.72 -1.09 -5.02
C ASN A 21 -10.14 -2.15 -6.05
N ALA A 22 -9.54 -2.18 -7.24
CA ALA A 22 -9.73 -3.23 -8.24
C ALA A 22 -8.86 -4.48 -8.01
N GLY A 23 -8.04 -4.53 -6.96
CA GLY A 23 -7.09 -5.63 -6.70
C GLY A 23 -5.88 -5.64 -7.65
N ARG A 24 -5.71 -4.59 -8.46
CA ARG A 24 -4.55 -4.40 -9.36
C ARG A 24 -3.39 -3.76 -8.60
N PHE A 25 -2.81 -4.52 -7.67
CA PHE A 25 -1.84 -3.97 -6.71
C PHE A 25 -0.52 -3.52 -7.33
N PHE A 26 -0.07 -4.15 -8.42
CA PHE A 26 1.16 -3.73 -9.10
C PHE A 26 1.01 -2.36 -9.78
N PRO A 27 -0.03 -2.14 -10.61
CA PRO A 27 -0.35 -0.79 -11.08
C PRO A 27 -0.53 0.25 -9.97
N ALA A 28 -1.19 -0.12 -8.86
CA ALA A 28 -1.37 0.79 -7.72
C ALA A 28 -0.02 1.20 -7.08
N HIS A 29 0.88 0.22 -6.91
CA HIS A 29 2.23 0.46 -6.42
C HIS A 29 3.00 1.44 -7.31
N GLU A 30 2.96 1.24 -8.62
CA GLU A 30 3.67 2.09 -9.58
C GLU A 30 3.14 3.53 -9.57
N ALA A 31 1.83 3.73 -9.61
CA ALA A 31 1.21 5.05 -9.59
C ALA A 31 1.62 5.86 -8.32
N TRP A 32 1.57 5.22 -7.15
CA TRP A 32 2.01 5.87 -5.91
C TRP A 32 3.53 5.98 -5.76
N GLU A 33 4.33 5.10 -6.38
CA GLU A 33 5.78 5.28 -6.43
C GLU A 33 6.14 6.54 -7.24
N THR A 34 5.44 6.78 -8.35
CA THR A 34 5.60 8.02 -9.12
C THR A 34 5.16 9.24 -8.31
N CYS A 35 4.03 9.19 -7.60
CA CYS A 35 3.64 10.26 -6.66
C CYS A 35 4.74 10.55 -5.63
N TRP A 36 5.33 9.50 -5.04
CA TRP A 36 6.42 9.64 -4.08
C TRP A 36 7.64 10.33 -4.70
N LYS A 37 8.03 9.93 -5.92
CA LYS A 37 9.15 10.55 -6.65
C LYS A 37 8.88 12.02 -6.94
N GLN A 38 7.65 12.37 -7.34
CA GLN A 38 7.22 13.74 -7.64
C GLN A 38 7.19 14.64 -6.39
N MET A 39 6.85 14.08 -5.22
CA MET A 39 6.74 14.83 -3.96
C MET A 39 8.02 14.84 -3.10
N LYS A 40 9.16 14.34 -3.62
CA LYS A 40 10.42 14.28 -2.88
C LYS A 40 10.79 15.64 -2.26
N GLY A 41 11.18 15.62 -0.99
CA GLY A 41 11.55 16.82 -0.22
C GLY A 41 10.36 17.52 0.47
N THR A 42 9.14 17.02 0.31
CA THR A 42 7.95 17.49 1.03
C THR A 42 7.52 16.49 2.09
N ASP A 43 6.71 16.94 3.05
CA ASP A 43 6.10 16.07 4.07
C ASP A 43 5.17 15.01 3.44
N GLU A 44 4.67 15.24 2.23
CA GLU A 44 3.75 14.33 1.53
C GLU A 44 4.45 13.11 0.90
N ALA A 45 5.76 13.18 0.67
CA ALA A 45 6.50 12.08 0.06
C ALA A 45 6.37 10.77 0.86
N GLU A 46 6.44 10.82 2.19
CA GLU A 46 6.37 9.61 3.01
C GLU A 46 4.96 8.99 3.03
N PHE A 47 3.89 9.76 2.80
CA PHE A 47 2.54 9.25 2.63
C PHE A 47 2.46 8.38 1.38
N PHE A 48 2.88 8.91 0.23
CA PHE A 48 2.85 8.17 -1.03
C PHE A 48 3.79 6.98 -1.04
N LYS A 49 4.95 7.09 -0.39
CA LYS A 49 5.84 5.94 -0.18
C LYS A 49 5.18 4.86 0.67
N GLY A 50 4.41 5.24 1.68
CA GLY A 50 3.62 4.33 2.50
C GLY A 50 2.58 3.58 1.66
N LEU A 51 1.78 4.30 0.87
CA LEU A 51 0.78 3.70 -0.02
C LEU A 51 1.43 2.79 -1.08
N SER A 52 2.53 3.22 -1.70
CA SER A 52 3.29 2.43 -2.67
C SER A 52 3.82 1.13 -2.05
N GLN A 53 4.29 1.17 -0.79
CA GLN A 53 4.69 -0.03 -0.05
C GLN A 53 3.51 -0.95 0.25
N LEU A 54 2.33 -0.43 0.58
CA LEU A 54 1.14 -1.26 0.75
C LEU A 54 0.80 -1.97 -0.57
N GLY A 55 0.76 -1.26 -1.69
CA GLY A 55 0.56 -1.86 -3.02
C GLY A 55 1.55 -2.99 -3.29
N ALA A 56 2.86 -2.75 -3.11
CA ALA A 56 3.88 -3.78 -3.26
C ALA A 56 3.70 -4.95 -2.29
N GLY A 57 3.31 -4.69 -1.04
CA GLY A 57 3.03 -5.72 -0.04
C GLY A 57 1.96 -6.71 -0.50
N TYR A 58 0.85 -6.22 -1.07
CA TYR A 58 -0.18 -7.09 -1.63
C TYR A 58 0.25 -7.81 -2.93
N VAL A 59 1.13 -7.21 -3.74
CA VAL A 59 1.78 -7.93 -4.86
C VAL A 59 2.61 -9.12 -4.35
N HIS A 60 3.43 -8.90 -3.31
CA HIS A 60 4.23 -9.96 -2.71
C HIS A 60 3.36 -11.07 -2.13
N LEU A 61 2.25 -10.72 -1.48
CA LEU A 61 1.29 -11.69 -0.96
C LEU A 61 0.72 -12.55 -2.10
N GLY A 62 0.24 -11.93 -3.18
CA GLY A 62 -0.30 -12.65 -4.34
C GLY A 62 0.72 -13.53 -5.07
N ARG A 63 2.02 -13.22 -4.94
CA ARG A 63 3.13 -14.02 -5.49
C ARG A 63 3.62 -15.14 -4.56
N GLY A 64 3.00 -15.33 -3.39
CA GLY A 64 3.43 -16.33 -2.42
C GLY A 64 4.75 -15.98 -1.71
N ASN A 65 5.06 -14.68 -1.58
CA ASN A 65 6.21 -14.19 -0.81
C ASN A 65 5.72 -13.54 0.50
N PRO A 66 5.41 -14.33 1.54
CA PRO A 66 4.83 -13.83 2.79
C PRO A 66 5.78 -12.91 3.56
N HIS A 67 7.09 -13.21 3.54
CA HIS A 67 8.09 -12.38 4.22
C HIS A 67 8.16 -10.97 3.62
N GLY A 68 8.18 -10.88 2.29
CA GLY A 68 8.14 -9.59 1.58
C GLY A 68 6.84 -8.84 1.83
N ALA A 69 5.70 -9.54 1.80
CA ALA A 69 4.39 -8.96 2.05
C ALA A 69 4.29 -8.32 3.44
N MET A 70 4.58 -9.10 4.50
CA MET A 70 4.58 -8.65 5.89
C MET A 70 5.50 -7.45 6.10
N THR A 71 6.73 -7.51 5.57
CA THR A 71 7.73 -6.44 5.73
C THR A 71 7.24 -5.12 5.13
N LEU A 72 6.68 -5.16 3.92
CA LEU A 72 6.18 -3.98 3.24
C LEU A 72 4.89 -3.45 3.86
N MET A 73 3.97 -4.33 4.28
CA MET A 73 2.74 -3.93 4.97
C MET A 73 3.03 -3.20 6.29
N ARG A 74 3.93 -3.73 7.13
CA ARG A 74 4.36 -3.06 8.38
C ARG A 74 4.96 -1.68 8.12
N ARG A 75 5.86 -1.61 7.14
CA ARG A 75 6.54 -0.36 6.76
C ARG A 75 5.58 0.68 6.18
N GLY A 76 4.64 0.25 5.34
CA GLY A 76 3.63 1.10 4.75
C GLY A 76 2.65 1.63 5.79
N ALA A 77 2.14 0.75 6.65
CA ALA A 77 1.24 1.09 7.77
C ALA A 77 1.86 2.16 8.69
N GLY A 78 3.10 1.93 9.15
CA GLY A 78 3.79 2.87 10.03
C GLY A 78 4.03 4.26 9.41
N ARG A 79 4.11 4.36 8.08
CA ARG A 79 4.21 5.64 7.37
C ARG A 79 2.88 6.37 7.33
N ILE A 80 1.83 5.71 6.82
CA ILE A 80 0.55 6.37 6.58
C ILE A 80 -0.18 6.71 7.89
N ALA A 81 0.02 5.94 8.97
CA ALA A 81 -0.58 6.21 10.28
C ALA A 81 -0.23 7.61 10.83
N ARG A 82 0.91 8.19 10.41
CA ARG A 82 1.38 9.51 10.85
C ARG A 82 0.54 10.67 10.33
N TYR A 83 -0.29 10.44 9.31
CA TYR A 83 -1.11 11.48 8.68
C TYR A 83 -2.51 11.59 9.30
N GLY A 84 -2.78 10.88 10.40
CA GLY A 84 -4.03 10.97 11.15
C GLY A 84 -5.15 10.11 10.58
N ARG A 85 -6.40 10.46 10.93
CA ARG A 85 -7.58 9.65 10.58
C ARG A 85 -7.84 9.58 9.09
N GLU A 86 -7.76 10.72 8.41
CA GLU A 86 -8.00 10.83 6.97
C GLU A 86 -6.97 11.78 6.36
N HIS A 87 -6.40 11.39 5.22
CA HIS A 87 -5.46 12.21 4.47
C HIS A 87 -5.60 11.92 2.98
N ARG A 88 -5.76 12.96 2.17
CA ARG A 88 -6.02 12.87 0.71
C ARG A 88 -7.16 11.91 0.33
N GLY A 89 -8.23 11.85 1.14
CA GLY A 89 -9.36 10.95 0.88
C GLY A 89 -9.09 9.47 1.20
N VAL A 90 -7.95 9.15 1.82
CA VAL A 90 -7.64 7.83 2.38
C VAL A 90 -7.90 7.88 3.89
N ARG A 91 -8.65 6.91 4.43
CA ARG A 91 -8.78 6.68 5.88
C ARG A 91 -7.48 6.09 6.44
N ALA A 92 -6.43 6.92 6.51
CA ALA A 92 -5.04 6.50 6.66
C ALA A 92 -4.78 5.69 7.93
N LEU A 93 -5.37 6.09 9.06
CA LEU A 93 -5.21 5.36 10.33
C LEU A 93 -5.82 3.95 10.25
N GLU A 94 -7.06 3.85 9.76
CA GLU A 94 -7.74 2.56 9.63
C GLU A 94 -7.04 1.64 8.61
N LEU A 95 -6.61 2.19 7.48
CA LEU A 95 -5.83 1.44 6.50
C LEU A 95 -4.52 0.92 7.11
N ALA A 96 -3.86 1.72 7.96
CA ALA A 96 -2.66 1.30 8.68
C ALA A 96 -2.94 0.15 9.65
N GLU A 97 -4.01 0.23 10.42
CA GLU A 97 -4.43 -0.81 11.37
C GLU A 97 -4.72 -2.12 10.65
N ILE A 98 -5.49 -2.07 9.56
CA ILE A 98 -5.80 -3.26 8.74
C ILE A 98 -4.51 -3.86 8.14
N ALA A 99 -3.64 -3.04 7.56
CA ALA A 99 -2.39 -3.51 6.98
C ALA A 99 -1.45 -4.12 8.05
N GLY A 100 -1.44 -3.55 9.26
CA GLY A 100 -0.72 -4.11 10.42
C GLY A 100 -1.25 -5.48 10.82
N ALA A 101 -2.57 -5.61 10.97
CA ALA A 101 -3.22 -6.88 11.30
C ALA A 101 -2.99 -7.96 10.22
N HIS A 102 -2.99 -7.57 8.93
CA HIS A 102 -2.63 -8.49 7.84
C HIS A 102 -1.19 -8.97 7.97
N ALA A 103 -0.24 -8.09 8.28
CA ALA A 103 1.16 -8.47 8.45
C ALA A 103 1.35 -9.45 9.63
N GLU A 104 0.67 -9.23 10.75
CA GLU A 104 0.67 -10.15 11.91
C GLU A 104 0.08 -11.52 11.55
N ARG A 105 -1.03 -11.53 10.80
CA ARG A 105 -1.66 -12.77 10.34
C ARG A 105 -0.76 -13.56 9.40
N ILE A 106 -0.06 -12.87 8.48
CA ILE A 106 0.92 -13.50 7.58
C ILE A 106 2.04 -14.14 8.38
N GLU A 107 2.59 -13.41 9.36
CA GLU A 107 3.65 -13.94 10.24
C GLU A 107 3.20 -15.21 10.98
N GLY A 108 2.01 -15.16 11.59
CA GLY A 108 1.43 -16.31 12.29
C GLY A 108 1.13 -17.51 11.37
N ALA A 109 0.66 -17.27 10.14
CA ALA A 109 0.38 -18.31 9.16
C ALA A 109 1.65 -18.89 8.50
N THR A 110 2.76 -18.15 8.49
CA THR A 110 4.06 -18.77 8.13
C THR A 110 4.59 -19.67 9.25
N ALA A 111 4.18 -19.44 10.50
CA ALA A 111 4.53 -20.29 11.63
C ALA A 111 3.59 -21.49 11.80
N ALA A 112 2.33 -21.38 11.35
CA ALA A 112 1.32 -22.43 11.39
C ALA A 112 0.77 -22.71 9.99
N ASP A 113 0.92 -23.94 9.49
CA ASP A 113 0.66 -24.43 8.12
C ASP A 113 -0.78 -24.20 7.57
N SER A 114 -1.24 -22.95 7.50
CA SER A 114 -2.64 -22.56 7.26
C SER A 114 -2.81 -21.64 6.04
N LYS A 115 -3.66 -22.08 5.10
CA LYS A 115 -4.16 -21.30 3.93
C LYS A 115 -5.27 -20.32 4.33
N ALA A 116 -4.99 -19.39 5.22
CA ALA A 116 -5.92 -18.28 5.46
C ALA A 116 -5.81 -17.25 4.33
N SER A 117 -6.90 -16.97 3.61
CA SER A 117 -6.95 -15.87 2.64
C SER A 117 -6.93 -14.53 3.39
N ILE A 118 -6.19 -13.57 2.83
CA ILE A 118 -6.14 -12.17 3.30
C ILE A 118 -6.66 -11.32 2.15
N ASP A 119 -7.81 -10.71 2.36
CA ASP A 119 -8.44 -9.82 1.39
C ASP A 119 -7.94 -8.39 1.62
N ALA A 120 -7.46 -7.74 0.57
CA ALA A 120 -7.02 -6.37 0.68
C ALA A 120 -8.21 -5.44 1.05
N PRO A 121 -7.99 -4.43 1.92
CA PRO A 121 -9.02 -3.45 2.24
C PRO A 121 -9.39 -2.63 1.01
N LYS A 122 -10.51 -1.92 1.11
CA LYS A 122 -10.81 -0.83 0.18
C LYS A 122 -10.35 0.49 0.79
N ILE A 123 -9.87 1.37 -0.09
CA ILE A 123 -9.43 2.72 0.22
C ILE A 123 -10.49 3.70 -0.23
#